data_AF-A0A238HDI1-F1
#
_entry.id   AF-A0A238HDI1-F1
#
_cell.length_a   1.000
_cell.length_b   1.000
_cell.length_c   1.000
_cell.angle_alpha   90.00
_cell.angle_beta   90.00
_cell.angle_gamma   90.00
#
_symmetry.space_group_name_H-M   'P 1'
#
loop_
_entity.id
_entity.type
_entity.pdbx_description
1 polymer ?
#
loop_
_entity_poly.entity_id
_entity_poly.type
_entity_poly.pdbx_seq_one_letter_code
_entity_poly.pdbx_strand_id
1 'polypeptide(L)'
;MLVTVKSAATPAVAEALARAVRPGTVVVSFQNGVRNADVLRAALPHATVLGAMVPFNVSARGAGAFHQGTSGELQVEAAPALQCFAGAFERAGLPLGQRADMRAVQWAKLLVNLNNAINALANRPLKDELAQRGYRRCLALAQAEGLALLKRAAIRPARITPLPATWMPRLLSMPDALFTRLAGAMLAIDPLARSSMSDDLDAGRPTEVDWINGEIVQLAAGLGRMAPVNARLCALVHDAQRAAARPAWSGEALLAELRAAAARSVV
;
A
#
# COMPACT_ATOMS: atom_id res chain seq x y z
N MET A 1 20.97 7.36 4.76
CA MET A 1 20.55 6.97 3.39
C MET A 1 19.04 6.82 3.37
N LEU A 2 18.36 7.41 2.39
CA LEU A 2 16.91 7.25 2.22
C LEU A 2 16.66 6.36 0.99
N VAL A 3 16.01 5.22 1.19
CA VAL A 3 15.64 4.31 0.09
C VAL A 3 14.20 4.58 -0.30
N THR A 4 14.01 5.11 -1.51
CA THR A 4 12.73 5.58 -2.05
C THR A 4 12.41 4.95 -3.42
N VAL A 5 13.13 3.89 -3.81
CA VAL A 5 12.90 3.17 -5.06
C VAL A 5 11.61 2.34 -4.98
N LYS A 6 11.09 1.93 -6.14
CA LYS A 6 10.01 0.93 -6.21
C LYS A 6 10.47 -0.38 -5.57
N SER A 7 9.54 -1.09 -4.93
CA SER A 7 9.84 -2.29 -4.14
C SER A 7 10.53 -3.40 -4.96
N ALA A 8 10.27 -3.47 -6.27
CA ALA A 8 10.96 -4.37 -7.20
C ALA A 8 12.47 -4.16 -7.29
N ALA A 9 12.95 -2.94 -7.10
CA ALA A 9 14.37 -2.60 -7.19
C ALA A 9 15.11 -2.77 -5.86
N THR A 10 14.41 -3.08 -4.76
CA THR A 10 15.01 -3.18 -3.42
C THR A 10 16.19 -4.16 -3.36
N PRO A 11 16.14 -5.39 -3.94
CA PRO A 11 17.28 -6.31 -3.91
C PRO A 11 18.53 -5.73 -4.58
N ALA A 12 18.39 -5.16 -5.78
CA ALA A 12 19.51 -4.57 -6.52
C ALA A 12 20.10 -3.35 -5.78
N VAL A 13 19.25 -2.51 -5.19
CA VAL A 13 19.72 -1.38 -4.36
C VAL A 13 20.41 -1.87 -3.11
N ALA A 14 19.91 -2.93 -2.48
CA ALA A 14 20.52 -3.50 -1.29
C ALA A 14 21.95 -4.02 -1.56
N GLU A 15 22.15 -4.71 -2.69
CA GLU A 15 23.48 -5.15 -3.14
C GLU A 15 24.42 -3.99 -3.45
N ALA A 16 23.92 -2.93 -4.09
CA ALA A 16 24.71 -1.73 -4.37
C ALA A 16 25.11 -1.00 -3.09
N LEU A 17 24.17 -0.85 -2.15
CA LEU A 17 24.42 -0.23 -0.85
C LEU A 17 25.41 -1.04 -0.02
N ALA A 18 25.38 -2.37 -0.06
CA ALA A 18 26.28 -3.23 0.70
C ALA A 18 27.77 -2.95 0.38
N ARG A 19 28.07 -2.49 -0.83
CA ARG A 19 29.43 -2.13 -1.26
C ARG A 19 29.82 -0.68 -0.93
N ALA A 20 28.85 0.18 -0.61
CA ALA A 20 29.04 1.63 -0.52
C ALA A 20 28.83 2.20 0.89
N VAL A 21 27.95 1.60 1.70
CA VAL A 21 27.63 2.11 3.03
C VAL A 21 28.70 1.72 4.05
N ARG A 22 29.02 2.65 4.94
CA ARG A 22 29.93 2.39 6.07
C ARG A 22 29.18 1.71 7.22
N PRO A 23 29.85 0.91 8.06
CA PRO A 23 29.26 0.42 9.31
C PRO A 23 28.64 1.56 10.13
N GLY A 24 27.47 1.32 10.72
CA GLY A 24 26.71 2.31 11.49
C GLY A 24 25.89 3.30 10.64
N THR A 25 25.93 3.20 9.30
CA THR A 25 25.06 4.03 8.44
C THR A 25 23.59 3.77 8.75
N VAL A 26 22.81 4.83 8.96
CA VAL A 26 21.35 4.72 9.07
C VAL A 26 20.73 4.69 7.67
N VAL A 27 19.97 3.64 7.38
CA VAL A 27 19.25 3.42 6.12
C VAL A 27 17.76 3.38 6.43
N VAL A 28 16.98 4.27 5.84
CA VAL A 28 15.52 4.33 6.06
C VAL A 28 14.80 3.92 4.79
N SER A 29 13.93 2.90 4.88
CA SER A 29 13.11 2.42 3.76
C SER A 29 11.76 3.15 3.74
N PHE A 30 11.65 4.16 2.88
CA PHE A 30 10.41 4.91 2.60
C PHE A 30 9.67 4.30 1.41
N GLN A 31 9.36 3.02 1.51
CA GLN A 31 8.74 2.23 0.43
C GLN A 31 7.39 1.67 0.88
N ASN A 32 6.49 1.43 -0.07
CA ASN A 32 5.25 0.71 0.22
C ASN A 32 5.54 -0.77 0.54
N GLY A 33 4.58 -1.47 1.14
CA GLY A 33 4.75 -2.87 1.52
C GLY A 33 5.39 -3.06 2.89
N VAL A 34 5.63 -4.31 3.27
CA VAL A 34 6.03 -4.69 4.64
C VAL A 34 7.39 -5.40 4.72
N ARG A 35 7.95 -5.85 3.58
CA ARG A 35 9.19 -6.66 3.54
C ARG A 35 10.44 -5.90 3.09
N ASN A 36 10.32 -4.71 2.51
CA ASN A 36 11.47 -3.99 1.95
C ASN A 36 12.59 -3.74 2.98
N ALA A 37 12.22 -3.34 4.20
CA ALA A 37 13.17 -3.15 5.29
C ALA A 37 13.88 -4.47 5.68
N ASP A 38 13.17 -5.61 5.64
CA ASP A 38 13.74 -6.92 5.97
C ASP A 38 14.74 -7.38 4.89
N VAL A 39 14.45 -7.13 3.61
CA VAL A 39 15.39 -7.35 2.49
C VAL A 39 16.65 -6.50 2.67
N LEU A 40 16.50 -5.23 3.01
CA LEU A 40 17.63 -4.32 3.26
C LEU A 40 18.44 -4.76 4.49
N ARG A 41 17.79 -5.19 5.58
CA ARG A 41 18.47 -5.70 6.78
C ARG A 41 19.33 -6.91 6.48
N ALA A 42 18.81 -7.85 5.69
CA ALA A 42 19.53 -9.06 5.33
C ALA A 42 20.81 -8.75 4.53
N ALA A 43 20.75 -7.77 3.63
CA ALA A 43 21.89 -7.36 2.80
C ALA A 43 22.87 -6.39 3.49
N LEU A 44 22.42 -5.67 4.51
CA LEU A 44 23.19 -4.59 5.16
C LEU A 44 23.37 -4.87 6.67
N PRO A 45 24.02 -5.98 7.07
CA PRO A 45 24.10 -6.41 8.48
C PRO A 45 24.88 -5.43 9.38
N HIS A 46 25.70 -4.56 8.79
CA HIS A 46 26.48 -3.56 9.51
C HIS A 46 25.83 -2.16 9.52
N ALA A 47 24.66 -2.00 8.91
CA ALA A 47 23.89 -0.76 8.89
C ALA A 47 22.73 -0.82 9.89
N THR A 48 22.26 0.35 10.33
CA THR A 48 20.97 0.44 11.04
C THR A 48 19.88 0.66 10.00
N VAL A 49 19.11 -0.39 9.68
CA VAL A 49 18.02 -0.33 8.71
C VAL A 49 16.67 -0.18 9.41
N LEU A 50 15.99 0.93 9.10
CA LEU A 50 14.71 1.32 9.70
C LEU A 50 13.58 1.23 8.67
N GLY A 51 12.47 0.61 9.05
CA GLY A 51 11.23 0.69 8.29
C GLY A 51 10.59 2.07 8.42
N ALA A 52 9.91 2.52 7.38
CA ALA A 52 9.11 3.72 7.42
C ALA A 52 7.80 3.58 6.64
N MET A 53 6.93 4.57 6.78
CA MET A 53 5.65 4.70 6.09
C MET A 53 5.47 6.16 5.63
N VAL A 54 5.17 6.31 4.35
CA VAL A 54 4.84 7.60 3.72
C VAL A 54 3.32 7.69 3.61
N PRO A 55 2.66 8.65 4.29
CA PRO A 55 1.19 8.69 4.32
C PRO A 55 0.61 9.31 3.04
N PHE A 56 1.39 10.09 2.31
CA PHE A 56 0.96 10.87 1.16
C PHE A 56 1.40 10.30 -0.19
N ASN A 57 0.67 10.66 -1.25
CA ASN A 57 1.02 10.39 -2.64
C ASN A 57 1.70 11.60 -3.29
N VAL A 58 2.72 11.35 -4.10
CA VAL A 58 3.43 12.33 -4.91
C VAL A 58 3.46 11.84 -6.35
N SER A 59 2.87 12.60 -7.26
CA SER A 59 2.87 12.31 -8.69
C SER A 59 3.88 13.21 -9.42
N ALA A 60 4.72 12.63 -10.28
CA ALA A 60 5.56 13.41 -11.18
C ALA A 60 4.69 14.07 -12.26
N ARG A 61 4.91 15.36 -12.52
CA ARG A 61 4.25 16.14 -13.58
C ARG A 61 5.13 16.32 -14.83
N GLY A 62 6.32 15.72 -14.84
CA GLY A 62 7.35 15.92 -15.86
C GLY A 62 8.28 17.10 -15.54
N ALA A 63 9.42 17.19 -16.24
CA ALA A 63 10.39 18.29 -16.11
C ALA A 63 10.85 18.60 -14.67
N GLY A 64 10.96 17.58 -13.81
CA GLY A 64 11.34 17.76 -12.39
C GLY A 64 10.25 18.37 -11.50
N ALA A 65 9.04 18.57 -12.01
CA ALA A 65 7.90 19.03 -11.22
C ALA A 65 7.18 17.84 -10.57
N PHE A 66 6.80 18.03 -9.30
CA PHE A 66 6.09 17.03 -8.50
C PHE A 66 4.86 17.66 -7.87
N HIS A 67 3.78 16.90 -7.77
CA HIS A 67 2.53 17.31 -7.13
C HIS A 67 2.21 16.35 -5.99
N GLN A 68 2.09 16.88 -4.78
CA GLN A 68 1.65 16.15 -3.61
C GLN A 68 0.13 16.28 -3.48
N GLY A 69 -0.61 15.22 -3.80
CA GLY A 69 -2.08 15.23 -3.82
C GLY A 69 -2.75 15.00 -2.45
N THR A 70 -1.97 14.64 -1.43
CA THR A 70 -2.46 14.32 -0.08
C THR A 70 -1.44 14.73 0.97
N SER A 71 -1.85 15.00 2.21
CA SER A 71 -0.96 15.36 3.31
C SER A 71 -0.81 14.24 4.35
N GLY A 72 0.15 14.40 5.25
CA GLY A 72 0.36 13.53 6.40
C GLY A 72 1.80 13.55 6.89
N GLU A 73 2.01 13.03 8.10
CA GLU A 73 3.33 12.95 8.73
C GLU A 73 4.06 11.63 8.40
N LEU A 74 5.33 11.72 8.02
CA LEU A 74 6.18 10.55 7.81
C LEU A 74 6.28 9.76 9.12
N GLN A 75 6.17 8.44 9.05
CA GLN A 75 6.36 7.59 10.22
C GLN A 75 7.58 6.70 10.03
N VAL A 76 8.41 6.57 11.06
CA VAL A 76 9.66 5.80 11.00
C VAL A 76 9.81 4.96 12.27
N GLU A 77 10.42 3.79 12.12
CA GLU A 77 10.75 2.92 13.24
C GLU A 77 11.60 3.68 14.26
N ALA A 78 11.20 3.61 15.54
CA ALA A 78 11.88 4.31 16.61
C ALA A 78 13.29 3.72 16.80
N ALA A 79 14.31 4.58 16.73
CA ALA A 79 15.70 4.17 16.93
C ALA A 79 16.53 5.34 17.47
N PRO A 80 17.42 5.12 18.46
CA PRO A 80 18.31 6.17 18.96
C PRO A 80 19.14 6.85 17.86
N ALA A 81 19.56 6.07 16.86
CA ALA A 81 20.33 6.55 15.73
C ALA A 81 19.59 7.59 14.85
N LEU A 82 18.27 7.75 15.03
CA LEU A 82 17.49 8.77 14.31
C LEU A 82 17.61 10.17 14.94
N GLN A 83 18.02 10.27 16.21
CA GLN A 83 18.00 11.52 16.96
C GLN A 83 18.84 12.61 16.30
N CYS A 84 19.98 12.27 15.71
CA CYS A 84 20.83 13.21 14.99
C CYS A 84 20.22 13.75 13.69
N PHE A 85 19.15 13.12 13.17
CA PHE A 85 18.47 13.52 11.93
C PHE A 85 17.14 14.23 12.16
N ALA A 86 16.53 14.10 13.35
CA ALA A 86 15.20 14.66 13.65
C ALA A 86 15.10 16.15 13.30
N GLY A 87 16.06 16.97 13.77
CA GLY A 87 16.07 18.41 13.49
C GLY A 87 16.25 18.77 12.01
N ALA A 88 16.89 17.92 11.20
CA ALA A 88 17.00 18.16 9.76
C ALA A 88 15.66 17.92 9.04
N PHE A 89 14.93 16.87 9.43
CA PHE A 89 13.60 16.57 8.92
C PHE A 89 12.57 17.63 9.34
N GLU A 90 12.62 18.12 10.58
CA GLU A 90 11.78 19.22 11.05
C GLU A 90 11.99 20.51 10.25
N ARG A 91 13.25 20.93 10.04
CA ARG A 91 13.56 22.11 9.21
C ARG A 91 13.14 21.95 7.75
N ALA A 92 13.09 20.72 7.26
CA ALA A 92 12.60 20.40 5.91
C ALA A 92 11.06 20.34 5.84
N GLY A 93 10.33 20.55 6.94
CA GLY A 93 8.88 20.45 6.97
C GLY A 93 8.35 19.02 6.87
N LEU A 94 9.19 18.03 7.16
CA LEU A 94 8.88 16.60 7.07
C LEU A 94 9.13 15.90 8.41
N PRO A 95 8.44 16.29 9.51
CA PRO A 95 8.67 15.70 10.82
C PRO A 95 8.50 14.17 10.79
N LEU A 96 9.32 13.49 11.59
CA LEU A 96 9.37 12.04 11.67
C LEU A 96 8.63 11.54 12.92
N GLY A 97 7.42 11.05 12.72
CA GLY A 97 6.64 10.37 13.75
C GLY A 97 7.26 9.01 14.07
N GLN A 98 8.00 8.91 15.17
CA GLN A 98 8.62 7.65 15.59
C GLN A 98 7.56 6.65 16.08
N ARG A 99 7.76 5.37 15.75
CA ARG A 99 6.85 4.27 16.09
C ARG A 99 7.60 3.08 16.63
N ALA A 100 7.17 2.60 17.81
CA ALA A 100 7.72 1.39 18.43
C ALA A 100 7.36 0.13 17.63
N ASP A 101 6.14 0.06 17.09
CA ASP A 101 5.71 -1.04 16.21
C ASP A 101 5.47 -0.51 14.79
N MET A 102 6.55 -0.43 14.01
CA MET A 102 6.46 0.01 12.61
C MET A 102 5.73 -1.01 11.74
N ARG A 103 5.82 -2.31 12.07
CA ARG A 103 5.16 -3.36 11.29
C ARG A 103 3.65 -3.22 11.36
N ALA A 104 3.08 -2.89 12.53
CA ALA A 104 1.66 -2.57 12.67
C ALA A 104 1.22 -1.38 11.78
N VAL A 105 2.06 -0.35 11.66
CA VAL A 105 1.79 0.83 10.82
C VAL A 105 1.84 0.46 9.33
N GLN A 106 2.85 -0.30 8.90
CA GLN A 106 2.98 -0.72 7.50
C GLN A 106 1.83 -1.62 7.07
N TRP A 107 1.39 -2.57 7.90
CA TRP A 107 0.19 -3.39 7.62
C TRP A 107 -1.09 -2.57 7.55
N ALA A 108 -1.24 -1.56 8.41
CA ALA A 108 -2.39 -0.65 8.34
C ALA A 108 -2.41 0.13 7.02
N LYS A 109 -1.25 0.64 6.59
CA LYS A 109 -1.11 1.35 5.31
C LYS A 109 -1.34 0.42 4.12
N LEU A 110 -0.86 -0.83 4.22
CA LEU A 110 -1.07 -1.84 3.19
C LEU A 110 -2.56 -2.13 2.99
N LEU A 111 -3.34 -2.27 4.06
CA LEU A 111 -4.79 -2.46 3.97
C LEU A 111 -5.50 -1.31 3.25
N VAL A 112 -5.04 -0.06 3.42
CA VAL A 112 -5.53 1.10 2.66
C VAL A 112 -5.12 0.98 1.18
N ASN A 113 -3.86 0.65 0.93
CA ASN A 113 -3.29 0.51 -0.42
C ASN A 113 -3.85 -0.68 -1.21
N LEU A 114 -4.59 -1.62 -0.59
CA LEU A 114 -5.30 -2.68 -1.34
C LEU A 114 -6.28 -2.11 -2.38
N ASN A 115 -6.72 -0.85 -2.21
CA ASN A 115 -7.55 -0.18 -3.21
C ASN A 115 -6.80 0.15 -4.51
N ASN A 116 -5.47 0.19 -4.48
CA ASN A 116 -4.67 0.57 -5.65
C ASN A 116 -4.91 -0.36 -6.84
N ALA A 117 -5.01 -1.67 -6.60
CA ALA A 117 -5.34 -2.65 -7.64
C ALA A 117 -6.74 -2.42 -8.23
N ILE A 118 -7.73 -2.17 -7.38
CA ILE A 118 -9.12 -1.94 -7.80
C ILE A 118 -9.22 -0.66 -8.62
N ASN A 119 -8.63 0.44 -8.14
CA ASN A 119 -8.60 1.71 -8.86
C ASN A 119 -7.88 1.60 -10.21
N ALA A 120 -6.75 0.88 -10.25
CA ALA A 120 -5.99 0.63 -11.47
C ALA A 120 -6.82 -0.12 -12.52
N LEU A 121 -7.55 -1.17 -12.11
CA LEU A 121 -8.44 -1.99 -12.95
C LEU A 121 -9.74 -1.27 -13.35
N ALA A 122 -10.24 -0.37 -12.51
CA ALA A 122 -11.40 0.46 -12.81
C ALA A 122 -11.07 1.53 -13.87
N ASN A 123 -9.82 2.02 -13.90
CA ASN A 123 -9.35 3.10 -14.76
C ASN A 123 -10.16 4.41 -14.63
N ARG A 124 -10.48 4.79 -13.39
CA ARG A 124 -11.26 6.01 -13.08
C ARG A 124 -10.64 6.77 -11.91
N PRO A 125 -10.95 8.08 -11.77
CA PRO A 125 -10.56 8.83 -10.58
C PRO A 125 -11.06 8.16 -9.30
N LEU A 126 -10.26 8.25 -8.23
CA LEU A 126 -10.49 7.57 -6.96
C LEU A 126 -11.85 7.95 -6.33
N LYS A 127 -12.25 9.21 -6.48
CA LYS A 127 -13.55 9.70 -5.99
C LYS A 127 -14.71 9.01 -6.71
N ASP A 128 -14.66 8.92 -8.04
CA ASP A 128 -15.69 8.28 -8.86
C ASP A 128 -15.79 6.78 -8.58
N GLU A 129 -14.65 6.14 -8.35
CA GLU A 129 -14.56 4.73 -7.97
C GLU A 129 -15.19 4.49 -6.59
N LEU A 130 -14.79 5.24 -5.57
CA LEU A 130 -15.33 5.09 -4.21
C LEU A 130 -16.80 5.52 -4.10
N ALA A 131 -17.30 6.38 -4.99
CA ALA A 131 -18.72 6.71 -5.05
C ALA A 131 -19.60 5.52 -5.44
N GLN A 132 -19.03 4.49 -6.07
CA GLN A 132 -19.76 3.32 -6.54
C GLN A 132 -19.61 2.13 -5.59
N ARG A 133 -20.75 1.63 -5.11
CA ARG A 133 -20.80 0.51 -4.16
C ARG A 133 -20.08 -0.76 -4.63
N GLY A 134 -20.11 -1.06 -5.94
CA GLY A 134 -19.45 -2.24 -6.51
C GLY A 134 -17.97 -2.30 -6.16
N TYR A 135 -17.21 -1.23 -6.42
CA TYR A 135 -15.78 -1.16 -6.09
C TYR A 135 -15.52 -1.14 -4.60
N ARG A 136 -16.33 -0.39 -3.82
CA ARG A 136 -16.21 -0.41 -2.35
C ARG A 136 -16.35 -1.83 -1.79
N ARG A 137 -17.23 -2.65 -2.36
CA ARG A 137 -17.38 -4.07 -1.97
C ARG A 137 -16.20 -4.93 -2.42
N CYS A 138 -15.57 -4.64 -3.56
CA CYS A 138 -14.30 -5.27 -3.94
C CYS A 138 -13.22 -5.00 -2.88
N LEU A 139 -13.08 -3.74 -2.46
CA LEU A 139 -12.11 -3.35 -1.43
C LEU A 139 -12.45 -4.01 -0.09
N ALA A 140 -13.73 -4.04 0.27
CA ALA A 140 -14.18 -4.70 1.50
C ALA A 140 -13.82 -6.20 1.52
N LEU A 141 -13.96 -6.92 0.39
CA LEU A 141 -13.56 -8.32 0.29
C LEU A 141 -12.05 -8.49 0.49
N ALA A 142 -11.23 -7.69 -0.22
CA ALA A 142 -9.78 -7.76 -0.11
C ALA A 142 -9.29 -7.43 1.31
N GLN A 143 -9.86 -6.40 1.95
CA GLN A 143 -9.54 -6.03 3.33
C GLN A 143 -10.02 -7.07 4.35
N ALA A 144 -11.21 -7.65 4.17
CA ALA A 144 -11.72 -8.67 5.08
C ALA A 144 -10.84 -9.93 5.07
N GLU A 145 -10.40 -10.39 3.89
CA GLU A 145 -9.46 -11.48 3.74
C GLU A 145 -8.12 -11.15 4.43
N GLY A 146 -7.55 -9.98 4.15
CA GLY A 146 -6.31 -9.52 4.77
C GLY A 146 -6.39 -9.43 6.30
N LEU A 147 -7.46 -8.83 6.84
CA LEU A 147 -7.68 -8.73 8.29
C LEU A 147 -7.85 -10.09 8.96
N ALA A 148 -8.50 -11.04 8.30
CA ALA A 148 -8.64 -12.40 8.82
C ALA A 148 -7.28 -13.11 8.92
N LEU A 149 -6.40 -12.93 7.94
CA LEU A 149 -5.04 -13.47 7.95
C LEU A 149 -4.16 -12.77 9.00
N LEU A 150 -4.22 -11.45 9.11
CA LEU A 150 -3.49 -10.67 10.12
C LEU A 150 -3.87 -11.10 11.53
N LYS A 151 -5.17 -11.30 11.80
CA LYS A 151 -5.66 -11.83 13.08
C LYS A 151 -5.02 -13.18 13.42
N ARG A 152 -4.86 -14.06 12.43
CA ARG A 152 -4.27 -15.41 12.62
C ARG A 152 -2.76 -15.35 12.83
N ALA A 153 -2.07 -14.41 12.19
CA ALA A 153 -0.66 -14.13 12.44
C ALA A 153 -0.40 -13.32 13.73
N ALA A 154 -1.44 -13.04 14.53
CA ALA A 154 -1.38 -12.18 15.72
C ALA A 154 -0.84 -10.76 15.44
N ILE A 155 -0.99 -10.27 14.20
CA ILE A 155 -0.61 -8.92 13.79
C ILE A 155 -1.82 -8.01 13.99
N ARG A 156 -1.63 -6.94 14.77
CA ARG A 156 -2.65 -5.90 15.00
C ARG A 156 -2.27 -4.65 14.21
N PRO A 157 -2.98 -4.32 13.11
CA PRO A 157 -2.71 -3.08 12.37
C PRO A 157 -2.89 -1.86 13.26
N ALA A 158 -1.99 -0.90 13.14
CA ALA A 158 -2.10 0.37 13.84
C ALA A 158 -3.31 1.18 13.34
N ARG A 159 -3.83 2.07 14.18
CA ARG A 159 -4.88 3.02 13.77
C ARG A 159 -4.22 4.21 13.08
N ILE A 160 -4.17 4.17 11.75
CA ILE A 160 -3.65 5.29 10.92
C ILE A 160 -4.75 6.14 10.28
N THR A 161 -6.01 5.71 10.42
CA THR A 161 -7.22 6.41 9.97
C THR A 161 -8.14 6.70 11.16
N PRO A 162 -9.07 7.67 11.05
CA PRO A 162 -10.04 7.95 12.11
C PRO A 162 -10.84 6.71 12.53
N LEU A 163 -11.11 5.77 11.61
CA LEU A 163 -11.76 4.51 11.91
C LEU A 163 -10.74 3.36 12.05
N PRO A 164 -10.96 2.41 12.98
CA PRO A 164 -10.15 1.19 13.03
C PRO A 164 -10.25 0.40 11.72
N ALA A 165 -9.15 -0.21 11.29
CA ALA A 165 -9.11 -0.99 10.03
C ALA A 165 -10.17 -2.11 10.00
N THR A 166 -10.48 -2.72 11.16
CA THR A 166 -11.48 -3.79 11.29
C THR A 166 -12.92 -3.34 10.98
N TRP A 167 -13.21 -2.03 11.05
CA TRP A 167 -14.52 -1.48 10.73
C TRP A 167 -14.66 -1.14 9.24
N MET A 168 -13.55 -0.97 8.53
CA MET A 168 -13.52 -0.48 7.16
C MET A 168 -14.31 -1.38 6.18
N PRO A 169 -14.21 -2.72 6.20
CA PRO A 169 -15.01 -3.56 5.30
C PRO A 169 -16.52 -3.38 5.46
N ARG A 170 -16.98 -3.15 6.70
CA ARG A 170 -18.41 -2.91 7.00
C ARG A 170 -18.85 -1.56 6.45
N LEU A 171 -18.07 -0.50 6.69
CA LEU A 171 -18.34 0.84 6.16
C LEU A 171 -18.41 0.82 4.63
N LEU A 172 -17.42 0.21 3.98
CA LEU A 172 -17.35 0.10 2.52
C LEU A 172 -18.52 -0.69 1.92
N SER A 173 -19.12 -1.61 2.67
CA SER A 173 -20.27 -2.41 2.20
C SER A 173 -21.62 -1.69 2.33
N MET A 174 -21.68 -0.56 3.04
CA MET A 174 -22.91 0.20 3.28
C MET A 174 -23.51 0.75 1.97
N PRO A 175 -24.84 0.97 1.92
CA PRO A 175 -25.50 1.72 0.85
C PRO A 175 -24.88 3.11 0.64
N ASP A 176 -24.97 3.65 -0.58
CA ASP A 176 -24.28 4.88 -0.98
C ASP A 176 -24.61 6.08 -0.09
N ALA A 177 -25.89 6.31 0.22
CA ALA A 177 -26.31 7.42 1.07
C ALA A 177 -25.67 7.39 2.48
N LEU A 178 -25.57 6.20 3.09
CA LEU A 178 -24.97 6.04 4.41
C LEU A 178 -23.45 6.19 4.36
N PHE A 179 -22.82 5.63 3.34
CA PHE A 179 -21.38 5.76 3.13
C PHE A 179 -20.97 7.21 2.93
N THR A 180 -21.63 7.94 2.02
CA THR A 180 -21.30 9.34 1.75
C THR A 180 -21.43 10.22 3.00
N ARG A 181 -22.43 9.95 3.86
CA ARG A 181 -22.58 10.67 5.14
C ARG A 181 -21.45 10.41 6.13
N LEU A 182 -20.96 9.17 6.22
CA LEU A 182 -19.95 8.76 7.21
C LEU A 182 -18.51 8.94 6.70
N ALA A 183 -18.31 8.84 5.39
CA ALA A 183 -17.01 8.90 4.72
C ALA A 183 -16.79 10.24 4.01
N GLY A 184 -17.61 11.26 4.26
CA GLY A 184 -17.53 12.57 3.57
C GLY A 184 -16.13 13.19 3.61
N ALA A 185 -15.43 13.13 4.74
CA ALA A 185 -14.04 13.56 4.86
C ALA A 185 -13.04 12.67 4.09
N MET A 186 -13.33 11.38 3.94
CA MET A 186 -12.55 10.45 3.10
C MET A 186 -12.80 10.68 1.60
N LEU A 187 -13.91 11.33 1.22
CA LEU A 187 -14.23 11.72 -0.16
C LEU A 187 -13.74 13.12 -0.52
N ALA A 188 -13.14 13.87 0.42
CA ALA A 188 -12.46 15.15 0.18
C ALA A 188 -11.08 14.97 -0.47
N ILE A 189 -10.96 13.96 -1.33
CA ILE A 189 -9.77 13.66 -2.13
C ILE A 189 -9.83 14.55 -3.38
N ASP A 190 -8.66 14.99 -3.87
CA ASP A 190 -8.53 15.66 -5.16
C ASP A 190 -9.36 14.92 -6.25
N PRO A 191 -10.28 15.61 -6.96
CA PRO A 191 -11.14 15.01 -7.98
C PRO A 191 -10.39 14.27 -9.09
N LEU A 192 -9.13 14.62 -9.36
CA LEU A 192 -8.30 13.99 -10.38
C LEU A 192 -7.37 12.91 -9.82
N ALA A 193 -7.35 12.71 -8.50
CA ALA A 193 -6.48 11.73 -7.87
C ALA A 193 -6.78 10.32 -8.37
N ARG A 194 -5.72 9.65 -8.80
CA ARG A 194 -5.68 8.23 -9.09
C ARG A 194 -4.68 7.57 -8.14
N SER A 195 -4.79 6.26 -7.98
CA SER A 195 -3.76 5.51 -7.25
C SER A 195 -2.44 5.51 -8.02
N SER A 196 -1.32 5.43 -7.30
CA SER A 196 0.01 5.32 -7.94
C SER A 196 0.10 4.12 -8.89
N MET A 197 -0.61 3.02 -8.58
CA MET A 197 -0.69 1.85 -9.46
C MET A 197 -1.45 2.13 -10.76
N SER A 198 -2.51 2.95 -10.70
CA SER A 198 -3.21 3.43 -11.90
C SER A 198 -2.29 4.27 -12.78
N ASP A 199 -1.47 5.13 -12.20
CA ASP A 199 -0.52 5.99 -12.93
C ASP A 199 0.64 5.17 -13.50
N ASP A 200 1.05 4.09 -12.84
CA ASP A 200 2.03 3.14 -13.36
C ASP A 200 1.48 2.39 -14.58
N LEU A 201 0.24 1.90 -14.54
CA LEU A 201 -0.40 1.29 -15.71
C LEU A 201 -0.56 2.27 -16.88
N ASP A 202 -0.96 3.51 -16.60
CA ASP A 202 -1.13 4.54 -17.63
C ASP A 202 0.16 4.84 -18.39
N ALA A 203 1.29 4.85 -17.66
CA ALA A 203 2.61 5.10 -18.21
C ALA A 203 3.35 3.84 -18.68
N GLY A 204 2.69 2.67 -18.71
CA GLY A 204 3.31 1.40 -19.10
C GLY A 204 4.45 0.95 -18.19
N ARG A 205 4.48 1.39 -16.93
CA ARG A 205 5.50 1.01 -15.94
C ARG A 205 5.08 -0.23 -15.15
N PRO A 206 6.05 -1.01 -14.64
CA PRO A 206 5.76 -2.07 -13.68
C PRO A 206 5.06 -1.52 -12.43
N THR A 207 4.01 -2.21 -11.99
CA THR A 207 3.25 -1.90 -10.78
C THR A 207 3.84 -2.57 -9.54
N GLU A 208 3.41 -2.10 -8.36
CA GLU A 208 3.80 -2.69 -7.07
C GLU A 208 2.77 -3.71 -6.53
N VAL A 209 1.95 -4.32 -7.39
CA VAL A 209 0.84 -5.19 -6.93
C VAL A 209 1.34 -6.38 -6.09
N ASP A 210 2.53 -6.91 -6.39
CA ASP A 210 3.15 -8.01 -5.65
C ASP A 210 3.66 -7.61 -4.26
N TRP A 211 3.90 -6.31 -4.03
CA TRP A 211 4.32 -5.74 -2.74
C TRP A 211 3.16 -5.06 -1.99
N ILE A 212 1.95 -5.16 -2.52
CA ILE A 212 0.72 -4.67 -1.89
C ILE A 212 -0.25 -5.84 -1.68
N ASN A 213 -0.93 -6.30 -2.72
CA ASN A 213 -1.83 -7.45 -2.65
C ASN A 213 -1.04 -8.76 -2.48
N GLY A 214 0.12 -8.86 -3.13
CA GLY A 214 0.99 -10.04 -3.00
C GLY A 214 1.50 -10.27 -1.58
N GLU A 215 1.62 -9.23 -0.75
CA GLU A 215 1.96 -9.40 0.69
C GLU A 215 0.89 -10.15 1.46
N ILE A 216 -0.40 -9.97 1.11
CA ILE A 216 -1.49 -10.75 1.70
C ILE A 216 -1.40 -12.21 1.28
N VAL A 217 -1.06 -12.46 0.00
CA VAL A 217 -0.85 -13.81 -0.54
C VAL A 217 0.32 -14.49 0.17
N GLN A 218 1.43 -13.78 0.37
CA GLN A 218 2.61 -14.29 1.06
C GLN A 218 2.33 -14.55 2.54
N LEU A 219 1.60 -13.66 3.22
CA LEU A 219 1.15 -13.90 4.59
C LEU A 219 0.27 -15.16 4.68
N ALA A 220 -0.64 -15.36 3.73
CA ALA A 220 -1.46 -16.56 3.69
C ALA A 220 -0.61 -17.82 3.50
N ALA A 221 0.31 -17.81 2.54
CA ALA A 221 1.21 -18.94 2.30
C ALA A 221 2.02 -19.31 3.56
N GLY A 222 2.58 -18.32 4.28
CA GLY A 222 3.29 -18.53 5.54
C GLY A 222 2.43 -19.10 6.67
N LEU A 223 1.10 -18.99 6.57
CA LEU A 223 0.14 -19.58 7.52
C LEU A 223 -0.47 -20.91 7.01
N GLY A 224 0.01 -21.46 5.89
CA GLY A 224 -0.59 -22.62 5.24
C GLY A 224 -2.03 -22.36 4.76
N ARG A 225 -2.29 -21.13 4.30
CA ARG A 225 -3.60 -20.60 3.90
C ARG A 225 -3.54 -20.10 2.46
N MET A 226 -4.72 -19.79 1.93
CA MET A 226 -4.86 -19.06 0.66
C MET A 226 -5.45 -17.67 0.89
N ALA A 227 -5.14 -16.75 -0.02
CA ALA A 227 -5.74 -15.43 -0.13
C ALA A 227 -6.31 -15.22 -1.54
N PRO A 228 -7.36 -15.97 -1.95
CA PRO A 228 -7.86 -15.98 -3.32
C PRO A 228 -8.30 -14.61 -3.85
N VAL A 229 -8.88 -13.75 -3.02
CA VAL A 229 -9.32 -12.42 -3.48
C VAL A 229 -8.12 -11.57 -3.85
N ASN A 230 -7.12 -11.48 -2.97
CA ASN A 230 -5.90 -10.72 -3.24
C ASN A 230 -5.05 -11.36 -4.35
N ALA A 231 -4.97 -12.69 -4.42
CA ALA A 231 -4.30 -13.39 -5.52
C ALA A 231 -4.96 -13.10 -6.87
N ARG A 232 -6.30 -13.05 -6.91
CA ARG A 232 -7.01 -12.70 -8.14
C ARG A 232 -6.77 -11.25 -8.56
N LEU A 233 -6.73 -10.32 -7.61
CA LEU A 233 -6.36 -8.92 -7.89
C LEU A 233 -4.93 -8.81 -8.46
N CYS A 234 -3.96 -9.54 -7.90
CA CYS A 234 -2.60 -9.62 -8.47
C CYS A 234 -2.64 -10.07 -9.93
N ALA A 235 -3.29 -11.20 -10.20
CA ALA A 235 -3.37 -11.76 -11.55
C ALA A 235 -4.02 -10.78 -12.55
N LEU A 236 -5.14 -10.15 -12.17
CA LEU A 236 -5.84 -9.18 -13.04
C LEU A 236 -4.99 -7.94 -13.33
N VAL A 237 -4.23 -7.44 -12.36
CA VAL A 237 -3.31 -6.30 -12.59
C VAL A 237 -2.15 -6.74 -13.48
N HIS A 238 -1.60 -7.93 -13.29
CA HIS A 238 -0.56 -8.47 -14.17
C HIS A 238 -1.07 -8.63 -15.61
N ASP A 239 -2.30 -9.10 -15.80
CA ASP A 239 -2.95 -9.15 -17.11
C ASP A 239 -3.10 -7.74 -17.70
N ALA A 240 -3.52 -6.77 -16.89
CA ALA A 240 -3.65 -5.37 -17.30
C ALA A 240 -2.33 -4.74 -17.76
N GLN A 241 -1.19 -5.10 -17.15
CA GLN A 241 0.14 -4.64 -17.56
C GLN A 241 0.56 -5.18 -18.94
N ARG A 242 0.07 -6.36 -19.32
CA ARG A 242 0.38 -7.00 -20.60
C ARG A 242 -0.61 -6.67 -21.71
N ALA A 243 -1.80 -6.18 -21.34
CA ALA A 243 -2.86 -5.88 -22.28
C ALA A 243 -2.49 -4.69 -23.18
N ALA A 244 -2.81 -4.78 -24.47
CA ALA A 244 -2.61 -3.69 -25.42
C ALA A 244 -3.46 -2.45 -25.10
N ALA A 245 -4.64 -2.68 -24.50
CA ALA A 245 -5.53 -1.63 -24.02
C ALA A 245 -5.75 -1.79 -22.52
N ARG A 246 -5.71 -0.67 -21.81
CA ARG A 246 -5.94 -0.64 -20.37
C ARG A 246 -7.39 -1.05 -20.06
N PRO A 247 -7.62 -1.99 -19.13
CA PRO A 247 -8.98 -2.41 -18.79
C PRO A 247 -9.72 -1.30 -18.03
N ALA A 248 -11.05 -1.35 -18.12
CA ALA A 248 -11.97 -0.48 -17.39
C ALA A 248 -13.11 -1.35 -16.81
N TRP A 249 -12.77 -2.17 -15.83
CA TRP A 249 -13.73 -3.08 -15.19
C TRP A 249 -14.84 -2.29 -14.52
N SER A 250 -16.10 -2.69 -14.72
CA SER A 250 -17.19 -2.18 -13.88
C SER A 250 -17.10 -2.76 -12.47
N GLY A 251 -17.61 -2.00 -11.48
CA GLY A 251 -17.58 -2.44 -10.09
C GLY A 251 -18.29 -3.77 -9.87
N GLU A 252 -19.43 -4.01 -10.55
CA GLU A 252 -20.18 -5.26 -10.42
C GLU A 252 -19.47 -6.44 -11.10
N ALA A 253 -18.86 -6.24 -12.28
CA ALA A 253 -18.12 -7.29 -12.97
C ALA A 253 -16.88 -7.72 -12.16
N LEU A 254 -16.12 -6.74 -11.65
CA LEU A 254 -14.96 -7.02 -10.80
C LEU A 254 -15.39 -7.73 -9.51
N LEU A 255 -16.49 -7.29 -8.89
CA LEU A 255 -17.01 -7.91 -7.67
C LEU A 255 -17.44 -9.36 -7.90
N ALA A 256 -18.11 -9.65 -9.02
CA ALA A 256 -18.49 -11.01 -9.39
C ALA A 256 -17.25 -11.91 -9.54
N GLU A 257 -16.21 -11.42 -10.22
CA GLU A 257 -14.95 -12.14 -10.40
C GLU A 257 -14.26 -12.45 -9.06
N LEU A 258 -14.19 -11.47 -8.16
CA LEU A 258 -13.58 -11.65 -6.83
C LEU A 258 -14.36 -12.62 -5.95
N ARG A 259 -15.70 -12.62 -6.03
CA ARG A 259 -16.54 -13.61 -5.33
C ARG A 259 -16.32 -15.01 -5.85
N ALA A 260 -16.24 -15.17 -7.17
CA ALA A 260 -15.97 -16.46 -7.79
C ALA A 260 -14.60 -17.00 -7.34
N ALA A 261 -13.57 -16.14 -7.27
CA ALA A 261 -12.27 -16.52 -6.72
C ALA A 261 -12.35 -16.97 -5.25
N ALA A 262 -13.07 -16.23 -4.41
CA ALA A 262 -13.25 -16.59 -3.00
C ALA A 262 -13.98 -17.94 -2.82
N ALA A 263 -15.01 -18.21 -3.62
CA ALA A 263 -15.79 -19.44 -3.53
C ALA A 263 -14.99 -20.69 -3.91
N ARG A 264 -14.07 -20.58 -4.89
CA ARG A 264 -13.22 -21.70 -5.35
C ARG A 264 -12.21 -22.20 -4.31
N SER A 265 -12.01 -21.50 -3.20
CA SER A 265 -11.03 -21.87 -2.15
C SER A 265 -11.65 -22.55 -0.93
N VAL A 266 -12.97 -22.78 -0.96
CA VAL A 266 -13.72 -23.48 0.11
C VAL A 266 -13.96 -24.95 -0.23
N VAL A 267 -13.63 -25.36 -1.47
CA VAL A 267 -13.67 -26.74 -1.99
C VAL A 267 -12.25 -27.30 -1.96
#